data_AF-K2GSJ2-F1
#
_entry.id   AF-K2GSJ2-F1
#
_cell.length_a   1.000
_cell.length_b   1.000
_cell.length_c   1.000
_cell.angle_alpha   90.00
_cell.angle_beta   90.00
_cell.angle_gamma   90.00
#
_symmetry.space_group_name_H-M   'P 1'
#
loop_
_entity.id
_entity.type
_entity.pdbx_description
1 polymer ?
#
loop_
_entity_poly.entity_id
_entity_poly.type
_entity_poly.pdbx_seq_one_letter_code
_entity_poly.pdbx_strand_id
1 'polypeptide(L)'
;MFEIPVWDLLASFSWDSRELEFNGEVLPWFYPDLDFIWPLRLKLKLITLDDWIMVVFENLETNVMYEWIQRNIKIEEIEREFKEEYNASNPDDIKYINTKNTSIDLKDVIREEILIQCIE
;
A
#
# COMPACT_ATOMS: atom_id res chain seq x y z
N MET A 1 2.20 9.89 -5.14
CA MET A 1 1.81 10.15 -3.73
C MET A 1 2.16 8.96 -2.85
N PHE A 2 1.83 7.73 -3.28
CA PHE A 2 2.12 6.50 -2.54
C PHE A 2 3.23 5.64 -3.17
N GLU A 3 4.12 6.28 -3.92
CA GLU A 3 5.30 5.63 -4.49
C GLU A 3 6.44 5.77 -3.48
N ILE A 4 6.94 4.64 -2.98
CA ILE A 4 7.94 4.60 -1.92
C ILE A 4 9.25 4.10 -2.53
N PRO A 5 10.34 4.89 -2.48
CA PRO A 5 11.65 4.40 -2.90
C PRO A 5 12.14 3.35 -1.92
N VAL A 6 12.64 2.23 -2.41
CA VAL A 6 13.08 1.08 -1.60
C VAL A 6 14.52 0.65 -1.87
N TRP A 7 15.27 1.45 -2.63
CA TRP A 7 16.67 1.17 -2.97
C TRP A 7 17.57 0.96 -1.75
N ASP A 8 17.30 1.68 -0.66
CA ASP A 8 18.05 1.61 0.59
C ASP A 8 17.80 0.29 1.31
N LEU A 9 16.55 -0.17 1.28
CA LEU A 9 16.10 -1.44 1.86
C LEU A 9 16.63 -2.64 1.07
N LEU A 10 16.66 -2.58 -0.27
CA LEU A 10 17.23 -3.66 -1.09
C LEU A 10 18.75 -3.77 -0.96
N ALA A 11 19.42 -2.66 -0.64
CA ALA A 11 20.86 -2.64 -0.40
C ALA A 11 21.25 -3.02 1.04
N SER A 12 20.28 -3.21 1.93
CA SER A 12 20.53 -3.52 3.34
C SER A 12 20.49 -5.02 3.64
N PHE A 13 20.63 -5.40 4.91
CA PHE A 13 20.60 -6.80 5.32
C PHE A 13 19.15 -7.30 5.34
N SER A 14 18.94 -8.59 5.03
CA SER A 14 17.65 -9.22 5.24
C SER A 14 17.18 -9.00 6.69
N TRP A 15 15.88 -8.75 6.85
CA TRP A 15 15.18 -8.35 8.08
C TRP A 15 15.39 -6.90 8.54
N ASP A 16 16.13 -6.09 7.79
CA ASP A 16 16.10 -4.65 8.02
C ASP A 16 14.69 -4.10 7.76
N SER A 17 14.33 -3.04 8.49
CA SER A 17 12.98 -2.51 8.43
C SER A 17 12.92 -1.00 8.52
N ARG A 18 11.91 -0.43 7.86
CA ARG A 18 11.65 1.00 7.85
C ARG A 18 10.17 1.24 8.05
N GLU A 19 9.86 2.07 9.04
CA GLU A 19 8.50 2.54 9.27
C GLU A 19 8.26 3.84 8.50
N LEU A 20 7.07 3.96 7.93
CA LEU A 20 6.60 5.14 7.22
C LEU A 20 5.21 5.49 7.71
N GLU A 21 4.97 6.78 7.93
CA GLU A 21 3.67 7.29 8.32
C GLU A 21 3.25 8.39 7.36
N PHE A 22 2.01 8.31 6.89
CA PHE A 22 1.35 9.33 6.11
C PHE A 22 0.05 9.72 6.80
N ASN A 23 -0.12 11.03 6.99
CA ASN A 23 -1.37 11.60 7.48
C ASN A 23 -1.66 12.84 6.66
N GLY A 24 -2.60 12.73 5.73
CA GLY A 24 -2.87 13.79 4.78
C GLY A 24 -4.14 13.59 3.98
N GLU A 25 -4.58 14.68 3.37
CA GLU A 25 -5.74 14.68 2.47
C GLU A 25 -5.38 13.97 1.17
N VAL A 26 -6.29 13.10 0.71
CA VAL A 26 -6.25 12.53 -0.64
C VAL A 26 -7.08 13.43 -1.55
N LEU A 27 -6.48 13.92 -2.62
CA LEU A 27 -7.15 14.87 -3.51
C LEU A 27 -8.40 14.25 -4.15
N PRO A 28 -9.47 15.04 -4.35
CA PRO A 28 -10.62 14.59 -5.12
C PRO A 28 -10.20 14.05 -6.49
N TRP A 29 -10.88 13.01 -6.96
CA TRP A 29 -10.59 12.33 -8.23
C TRP A 29 -9.25 11.59 -8.29
N PHE A 30 -8.46 11.53 -7.22
CA PHE A 30 -7.24 10.73 -7.19
C PHE A 30 -7.52 9.23 -7.37
N TYR A 31 -8.58 8.76 -6.71
CA TYR A 31 -9.26 7.51 -6.98
C TYR A 31 -10.62 7.83 -7.62
N PRO A 32 -10.97 7.22 -8.77
CA PRO A 32 -12.16 7.59 -9.53
C PRO A 32 -13.48 7.15 -8.88
N ASP A 33 -13.41 6.22 -7.92
CA ASP A 33 -14.52 5.52 -7.30
C ASP A 33 -14.63 5.75 -5.78
N LEU A 34 -13.70 6.52 -5.21
CA LEU A 34 -13.65 6.82 -3.78
C LEU A 34 -13.48 8.31 -3.57
N ASP A 35 -14.38 8.92 -2.80
CA ASP A 35 -14.20 10.29 -2.31
C ASP A 35 -13.79 10.26 -0.84
N PHE A 36 -12.60 10.79 -0.54
CA PHE A 36 -12.08 10.84 0.83
C PHE A 36 -12.71 12.02 1.56
N ILE A 37 -13.48 11.72 2.61
CA ILE A 37 -14.17 12.73 3.43
C ILE A 37 -13.22 13.23 4.51
N TRP A 38 -12.39 12.33 5.06
CA TRP A 38 -11.37 12.63 6.07
C TRP A 38 -9.96 12.34 5.53
N PRO A 39 -8.92 12.95 6.12
CA PRO A 39 -7.54 12.60 5.80
C PRO A 39 -7.29 11.09 5.91
N LEU A 40 -6.44 10.56 5.04
CA LEU A 40 -5.95 9.18 5.14
C LEU A 40 -4.82 9.14 6.17
N ARG A 41 -5.00 8.32 7.20
CA ARG A 41 -3.95 7.92 8.12
C ARG A 41 -3.45 6.56 7.70
N LEU A 42 -2.16 6.47 7.43
CA LEU A 42 -1.52 5.28 6.92
C LEU A 42 -0.21 5.10 7.66
N LYS A 43 -0.08 4.01 8.42
CA LYS A 43 1.17 3.57 9.05
C LYS A 43 1.60 2.26 8.41
N LEU A 44 2.82 2.25 7.91
CA LEU A 44 3.40 1.14 7.17
C LEU A 44 4.72 0.74 7.81
N LYS A 45 5.01 -0.55 7.77
CA LYS A 45 6.33 -1.09 8.06
C LYS A 45 6.80 -1.90 6.86
N LEU A 46 7.90 -1.48 6.26
CA LEU A 46 8.57 -2.19 5.19
C LEU A 46 9.66 -3.04 5.80
N ILE A 47 9.73 -4.31 5.41
CA ILE A 47 10.72 -5.27 5.88
C ILE A 47 11.39 -5.86 4.65
N THR A 48 12.71 -5.73 4.56
CA THR A 48 13.51 -6.41 3.54
C THR A 48 13.58 -7.88 3.87
N LEU A 49 13.34 -8.71 2.88
CA LEU A 49 13.61 -10.13 2.88
C LEU A 49 14.48 -10.42 1.64
N ASP A 50 15.06 -11.62 1.53
CA ASP A 50 16.12 -11.91 0.56
C ASP A 50 15.87 -11.35 -0.87
N ASP A 51 14.69 -11.62 -1.46
CA ASP A 51 14.39 -11.26 -2.87
C ASP A 51 13.16 -10.34 -3.03
N TRP A 52 12.66 -9.82 -1.92
CA TRP A 52 11.35 -9.17 -1.86
C TRP A 52 11.19 -8.28 -0.63
N ILE A 53 10.22 -7.37 -0.71
CA ILE A 53 9.87 -6.46 0.37
C ILE A 53 8.48 -6.83 0.87
N MET A 54 8.39 -7.11 2.16
CA MET A 54 7.12 -7.24 2.84
C MET A 54 6.67 -5.88 3.34
N VAL A 55 5.44 -5.50 3.02
CA VAL A 55 4.80 -4.26 3.47
C VAL A 55 3.69 -4.64 4.42
N VAL A 56 3.84 -4.22 5.68
CA VAL A 56 2.83 -4.40 6.72
C VAL A 56 2.08 -3.09 6.90
N PHE A 57 0.78 -3.11 6.64
CA PHE A 57 -0.15 -2.03 6.96
C PHE A 57 -0.50 -2.11 8.43
N GLU A 58 0.30 -1.45 9.27
CA GLU A 58 0.05 -1.37 10.70
C GLU A 58 -1.24 -0.60 11.00
N ASN A 59 -1.56 0.40 10.18
CA ASN A 59 -2.81 1.14 10.25
C ASN A 59 -3.18 1.72 8.89
N LEU A 60 -4.43 1.54 8.46
CA LEU A 60 -5.05 2.31 7.38
C LEU A 60 -6.43 2.75 7.88
N GLU A 61 -6.55 4.05 8.18
CA GLU A 61 -7.76 4.64 8.76
C GLU A 61 -8.20 5.88 7.96
N THR A 62 -9.47 5.91 7.55
CA THR A 62 -10.09 7.09 6.93
C THR A 62 -11.61 6.97 6.90
N ASN A 63 -12.29 7.99 6.40
CA ASN A 63 -13.70 7.94 6.01
C ASN A 63 -13.81 8.23 4.51
N VAL A 64 -14.49 7.35 3.79
CA VAL A 64 -14.74 7.50 2.34
C VAL A 64 -16.22 7.51 2.04
N MET A 65 -16.60 8.14 0.93
CA MET A 65 -17.87 7.94 0.27
C MET A 65 -17.66 6.91 -0.85
N TYR A 66 -18.43 5.83 -0.81
CA TYR A 66 -18.49 4.82 -1.85
C TYR A 66 -19.96 4.57 -2.21
N GLU A 67 -20.31 4.67 -3.50
CA GLU A 67 -21.70 4.55 -3.99
C GLU A 67 -22.72 5.38 -3.19
N TRP A 68 -22.36 6.63 -2.83
CA TRP A 68 -23.18 7.56 -2.03
C TRP A 68 -23.43 7.13 -0.58
N ILE A 69 -22.69 6.14 -0.09
CA ILE A 69 -22.73 5.67 1.28
C ILE A 69 -21.41 5.99 1.96
N GLN A 70 -21.48 6.64 3.11
CA GLN A 70 -20.30 6.88 3.93
C GLN A 70 -19.85 5.57 4.60
N ARG A 71 -18.57 5.25 4.47
CA ARG A 71 -17.91 4.11 5.10
C ARG A 71 -16.76 4.58 5.97
N ASN A 72 -16.69 4.04 7.18
CA ASN A 72 -15.50 4.17 8.02
C ASN A 72 -14.58 3.01 7.68
N ILE A 73 -13.36 3.34 7.29
CA ILE A 73 -12.32 2.36 6.98
C ILE A 73 -11.36 2.36 8.15
N LYS A 74 -11.18 1.19 8.75
CA LYS A 74 -10.14 0.95 9.73
C LYS A 74 -9.60 -0.46 9.55
N ILE A 75 -8.37 -0.54 9.08
CA ILE A 75 -7.68 -1.77 8.75
C ILE A 75 -6.37 -1.80 9.54
N GLU A 76 -6.08 -2.95 10.14
CA GLU A 76 -4.89 -3.18 10.97
C GLU A 76 -4.28 -4.53 10.57
N GLU A 77 -2.95 -4.59 10.57
CA GLU A 77 -2.15 -5.81 10.39
C GLU A 77 -2.38 -6.56 9.05
N ILE A 78 -2.47 -5.83 7.93
CA ILE A 78 -2.46 -6.45 6.59
C ILE A 78 -1.05 -6.55 6.04
N GLU A 79 -0.70 -7.71 5.49
CA GLU A 79 0.59 -7.95 4.85
C GLU A 79 0.44 -8.02 3.32
N ARG A 80 1.38 -7.39 2.61
CA ARG A 80 1.48 -7.41 1.15
C ARG A 80 2.94 -7.61 0.73
N GLU A 81 3.13 -8.42 -0.30
CA GLU A 81 4.45 -8.85 -0.74
C GLU A 81 4.80 -8.23 -2.09
N PHE A 82 5.99 -7.64 -2.19
CA PHE A 82 6.51 -7.01 -3.40
C PHE A 82 7.80 -7.69 -3.83
N LYS A 83 7.78 -8.42 -4.95
CA LYS A 83 8.97 -9.14 -5.45
C LYS A 83 9.72 -8.33 -6.51
N GLU A 84 11.04 -8.54 -6.60
CA GLU A 84 11.88 -7.94 -7.64
C GLU A 84 11.59 -8.49 -9.04
N GLU A 85 11.41 -9.81 -9.15
CA GLU A 85 11.25 -10.49 -10.43
C GLU A 85 9.81 -10.89 -10.73
N TYR A 86 9.36 -10.55 -11.95
CA TYR A 86 8.10 -11.01 -12.51
C TYR A 86 8.17 -12.50 -12.83
N ASN A 87 7.32 -13.31 -12.17
CA ASN A 87 7.17 -14.72 -12.51
C ASN A 87 5.92 -14.93 -13.38
N ALA A 88 6.13 -15.12 -14.69
CA ALA A 88 5.07 -15.37 -15.67
C ALA A 88 4.22 -16.63 -15.37
N SER A 89 4.68 -17.52 -14.50
CA SER A 89 3.96 -18.73 -14.09
C SER A 89 3.02 -18.51 -12.91
N ASN A 90 3.06 -17.34 -12.25
CA ASN A 90 2.14 -16.98 -11.19
C ASN A 90 1.74 -15.48 -11.31
N PRO A 91 0.87 -15.14 -12.26
CA PRO A 91 0.58 -13.76 -12.63
C PRO A 91 -0.35 -13.01 -11.67
N ASP A 92 -1.05 -13.70 -10.76
CA ASP A 92 -2.28 -13.16 -10.16
C ASP A 92 -2.14 -12.54 -8.75
N ASP A 93 -1.03 -12.76 -8.03
CA ASP A 93 -0.98 -12.39 -6.60
C ASP A 93 0.25 -11.59 -6.15
N ILE A 94 1.18 -11.31 -7.05
CA ILE A 94 2.44 -10.68 -6.69
C ILE A 94 2.47 -9.27 -7.27
N LYS A 95 2.50 -8.26 -6.41
CA LYS A 95 2.87 -6.89 -6.81
C LYS A 95 4.39 -6.84 -6.98
N TYR A 96 4.89 -5.98 -7.85
CA TYR A 96 6.30 -5.98 -8.23
C TYR A 96 6.99 -4.68 -7.85
N ILE A 97 8.26 -4.79 -7.47
CA ILE A 97 9.14 -3.64 -7.31
C ILE A 97 9.46 -3.10 -8.71
N ASN A 98 9.24 -1.80 -8.92
CA ASN A 98 9.60 -1.17 -10.17
C ASN A 98 11.13 -1.04 -10.25
N THR A 99 11.75 -1.86 -11.09
CA THR A 99 13.21 -1.95 -11.22
C THR A 99 13.87 -0.72 -11.86
N LYS A 100 13.09 0.16 -12.52
CA LYS A 100 13.65 1.36 -13.19
C LYS A 100 14.00 2.49 -12.22
N ASN A 101 13.19 2.66 -11.18
CA ASN A 101 13.31 3.70 -10.16
C ASN A 101 13.48 3.11 -8.74
N THR A 102 13.45 1.77 -8.63
CA THR A 102 13.59 1.02 -7.36
C THR A 102 12.58 1.50 -6.33
N SER A 103 11.30 1.47 -6.71
CA SER A 103 10.18 1.88 -5.87
C SER A 103 9.03 0.89 -5.89
N ILE A 104 8.22 0.91 -4.84
CA ILE A 104 6.94 0.22 -4.76
C ILE A 104 5.81 1.25 -4.87
N ASP A 105 4.75 0.93 -5.60
CA ASP A 105 3.54 1.75 -5.66
C ASP A 105 2.44 1.10 -4.85
N LEU A 106 2.00 1.79 -3.78
CA LEU A 106 0.93 1.32 -2.92
C LEU A 106 -0.45 1.87 -3.33
N LYS A 107 -0.54 2.68 -4.39
CA LYS A 107 -1.79 3.31 -4.82
C LYS A 107 -2.91 2.28 -5.02
N ASP A 108 -2.64 1.25 -5.82
CA ASP A 108 -3.67 0.25 -6.13
C ASP A 108 -3.98 -0.62 -4.90
N VAL A 109 -2.97 -0.93 -4.09
CA VAL A 109 -3.16 -1.71 -2.85
C VAL A 109 -4.05 -0.97 -1.87
N ILE A 110 -3.77 0.30 -1.58
CA ILE A 110 -4.58 1.14 -0.69
C ILE A 110 -6.04 1.18 -1.18
N ARG A 111 -6.24 1.34 -2.49
CA ARG A 111 -7.58 1.31 -3.09
C ARG A 111 -8.27 -0.04 -2.91
N GLU A 112 -7.57 -1.14 -3.23
CA GLU A 112 -8.08 -2.51 -3.10
C GLU A 112 -8.52 -2.79 -1.66
N GLU A 113 -7.70 -2.47 -0.66
CA GLU A 113 -8.04 -2.69 0.76
C GLU A 113 -9.27 -1.88 1.20
N ILE A 114 -9.38 -0.61 0.78
CA ILE A 114 -10.54 0.22 1.08
C ILE A 114 -11.81 -0.37 0.45
N LEU A 115 -11.73 -0.82 -0.80
CA LEU A 115 -12.88 -1.36 -1.51
C LEU A 115 -13.37 -2.67 -0.90
N ILE A 116 -12.47 -3.55 -0.45
CA ILE A 116 -12.83 -4.78 0.26
C ILE A 116 -13.70 -4.43 1.47
N GLN A 117 -13.26 -3.48 2.30
CA GLN A 117 -14.01 -3.02 3.48
C GLN A 117 -15.33 -2.29 3.15
N CYS A 118 -15.48 -1.73 1.96
CA CYS A 118 -16.73 -1.09 1.54
C CYS A 118 -17.82 -2.11 1.12
N ILE A 119 -17.39 -3.28 0.63
CA ILE A 119 -18.24 -4.34 0.10
C ILE A 119 -18.63 -5.37 1.18
N GLU A 120 -17.76 -5.59 2.17
CA GLU A 120 -18.06 -6.35 3.39
C GLU A 120 -19.16 -5.72 4.25
#